data_AF-A0A256SKJ2-F1
#
_entry.id   AF-A0A256SKJ2-F1
#
_cell.length_a   1.000
_cell.length_b   1.000
_cell.length_c   1.000
_cell.angle_alpha   90.00
_cell.angle_beta   90.00
_cell.angle_gamma   90.00
#
_symmetry.space_group_name_H-M   'P 1'
#
loop_
_entity.id
_entity.type
_entity.pdbx_description
1 polymer ?
#
loop_
_entity_poly.entity_id
_entity_poly.type
_entity_poly.pdbx_seq_one_letter_code
_entity_poly.pdbx_strand_id
1 'polypeptide(L)'
;MKKSKEAIQGIDNVTFFRMLKHEKEMDAQLIPHQTSQDFTLSRDSDTTTTKDGTISTTGGLETELETEFVDAISRASDEMQTAVLNAEEVELWRVNVRRRNAEGKCFGWYMRGTVSEDGSSNDADDASTRDVTFSITGKPKRGWVTLPESIKEEIDYGFRGLAAITDEDNTGDGVAYIDDEAGAGTLTANE
;
A
#
# COMPACT_ATOMS: atom_id res chain seq x y z
N MET A 1 9.21 13.76 21.06
CA MET A 1 8.54 12.73 20.23
C MET A 1 8.59 11.39 20.96
N LYS A 2 7.42 10.81 21.28
CA LYS A 2 7.34 9.47 21.91
C LYS A 2 7.60 8.43 20.83
N LYS A 3 8.79 7.82 20.82
CA LYS A 3 9.00 6.55 20.09
C LYS A 3 8.10 5.50 20.76
N SER A 4 7.10 4.95 20.05
CA SER A 4 6.38 3.79 20.58
C SER A 4 7.34 2.58 20.58
N LYS A 5 7.33 1.82 21.68
CA LYS A 5 8.08 0.56 21.83
C LYS A 5 7.23 -0.65 21.44
N GLU A 6 5.97 -0.44 21.09
CA GLU A 6 5.08 -1.50 20.66
C GLU A 6 5.49 -2.00 19.28
N ALA A 7 5.42 -3.33 19.11
CA ALA A 7 5.67 -3.95 17.82
C ALA A 7 4.53 -3.60 16.85
N ILE A 8 4.90 -3.22 15.62
CA ILE A 8 3.95 -3.09 14.51
C ILE A 8 3.51 -4.49 14.12
N GLN A 9 2.21 -4.78 14.13
CA GLN A 9 1.69 -6.09 13.72
C GLN A 9 1.50 -6.13 12.19
N GLY A 10 1.64 -7.32 11.61
CA GLY A 10 1.40 -7.53 10.17
C GLY A 10 -0.01 -7.11 9.76
N ILE A 11 -1.01 -7.52 10.55
CA ILE A 11 -2.44 -7.21 10.37
C ILE A 11 -2.74 -5.70 10.30
N ASP A 12 -1.85 -4.85 10.84
CA ASP A 12 -2.03 -3.41 10.82
C ASP A 12 -1.66 -2.79 9.46
N ASN A 13 -0.96 -3.52 8.59
CA ASN A 13 -0.56 -3.06 7.27
C ASN A 13 -1.49 -3.69 6.23
N VAL A 14 -2.21 -2.84 5.50
CA VAL A 14 -3.16 -3.27 4.48
C VAL A 14 -2.87 -2.58 3.16
N THR A 15 -3.11 -3.29 2.06
CA THR A 15 -2.97 -2.79 0.71
C THR A 15 -4.32 -2.38 0.14
N PHE A 16 -4.36 -1.17 -0.43
CA PHE A 16 -5.45 -0.67 -1.24
C PHE A 16 -5.02 -0.65 -2.70
N PHE A 17 -5.99 -0.86 -3.57
CA PHE A 17 -5.84 -0.93 -5.01
C PHE A 17 -6.82 0.01 -5.72
N ARG A 18 -6.35 0.62 -6.81
CA ARG A 18 -7.19 1.34 -7.78
C ARG A 18 -6.54 1.29 -9.15
N MET A 19 -7.32 1.14 -10.22
CA MET A 19 -6.79 1.44 -11.56
C MET A 19 -6.52 2.94 -11.73
N LEU A 20 -5.37 3.30 -12.32
CA LEU A 20 -4.99 4.70 -12.50
C LEU A 20 -6.02 5.49 -13.32
N LYS A 21 -6.67 4.84 -14.31
CA LYS A 21 -7.70 5.48 -15.14
C LYS A 21 -8.94 5.94 -14.35
N HIS A 22 -9.19 5.34 -13.19
CA HIS A 22 -10.34 5.67 -12.33
C HIS A 22 -10.00 6.69 -11.23
N GLU A 23 -8.83 7.35 -11.31
CA GLU A 23 -8.32 8.22 -10.24
C GLU A 23 -9.28 9.35 -9.83
N LYS A 24 -10.14 9.81 -10.76
CA LYS A 24 -11.10 10.91 -10.58
C LYS A 24 -12.54 10.45 -10.40
N GLU A 25 -12.81 9.18 -10.63
CA GLU A 25 -14.17 8.64 -10.70
C GLU A 25 -14.48 7.77 -9.49
N MET A 26 -13.47 7.15 -8.90
CA MET A 26 -13.65 6.14 -7.88
C MET A 26 -12.55 6.20 -6.81
N ASP A 27 -12.93 5.89 -5.57
CA ASP A 27 -12.00 5.71 -4.47
C ASP A 27 -11.19 4.42 -4.61
N ALA A 28 -10.04 4.34 -3.96
CA ALA A 28 -9.29 3.10 -3.85
C ALA A 28 -10.02 2.08 -2.97
N GLN A 29 -9.97 0.81 -3.33
CA GLN A 29 -10.62 -0.27 -2.57
C GLN A 29 -9.57 -1.13 -1.86
N LEU A 30 -9.89 -1.59 -0.64
CA LEU A 30 -9.09 -2.56 0.10
C LEU A 30 -9.06 -3.88 -0.67
N ILE A 31 -7.88 -4.48 -0.81
CA ILE A 31 -7.78 -5.85 -1.31
C ILE A 31 -8.43 -6.77 -0.25
N PRO A 32 -9.42 -7.60 -0.61
CA PRO A 32 -10.17 -8.39 0.37
C PRO A 32 -9.25 -9.41 1.06
N HIS A 33 -9.55 -9.77 2.31
CA HIS A 33 -8.97 -10.92 3.01
C HIS A 33 -7.45 -11.17 2.85
N GLN A 34 -6.65 -10.10 2.95
CA GLN A 34 -5.19 -10.18 2.85
C GLN A 34 -4.61 -11.08 3.94
N THR A 35 -3.82 -12.08 3.53
CA THR A 35 -3.14 -13.04 4.39
C THR A 35 -1.69 -12.63 4.64
N SER A 36 -1.01 -12.15 3.60
CA SER A 36 0.38 -11.72 3.66
C SER A 36 0.65 -10.57 2.69
N GLN A 37 1.73 -9.84 2.95
CA GLN A 37 2.08 -8.67 2.16
C GLN A 37 3.58 -8.37 2.29
N ASP A 38 4.32 -8.54 1.20
CA ASP A 38 5.76 -8.33 1.13
C ASP A 38 6.07 -7.05 0.35
N PHE A 39 6.91 -6.18 0.93
CA PHE A 39 7.25 -4.88 0.35
C PHE A 39 8.77 -4.72 0.30
N THR A 40 9.32 -4.72 -0.91
CA THR A 40 10.76 -4.74 -1.16
C THR A 40 11.21 -3.44 -1.81
N LEU A 41 12.25 -2.83 -1.24
CA LEU A 41 12.95 -1.67 -1.79
C LEU A 41 14.40 -2.07 -2.06
N SER A 42 14.80 -2.16 -3.32
CA SER A 42 16.15 -2.56 -3.74
C SER A 42 16.83 -1.47 -4.58
N ARG A 43 18.16 -1.39 -4.46
CA ARG A 43 19.01 -0.60 -5.33
C ARG A 43 20.27 -1.40 -5.60
N ASP A 44 20.52 -1.68 -6.87
CA ASP A 44 21.82 -2.19 -7.25
C ASP A 44 22.88 -1.10 -7.11
N SER A 45 24.11 -1.50 -6.81
CA SER A 45 25.24 -0.58 -6.79
C SER A 45 26.41 -1.18 -7.54
N ASP A 46 26.78 -0.54 -8.64
CA ASP A 46 27.95 -0.91 -9.41
C ASP A 46 29.21 -0.35 -8.76
N THR A 47 30.16 -1.24 -8.52
CA THR A 47 31.41 -0.89 -7.84
C THR A 47 32.57 -1.07 -8.81
N THR A 48 33.14 0.04 -9.27
CA THR A 48 34.32 0.03 -10.13
C THR A 48 35.57 0.27 -9.30
N THR A 49 36.42 -0.75 -9.20
CA THR A 49 37.72 -0.62 -8.52
C THR A 49 38.72 0.07 -9.44
N THR A 50 39.11 1.29 -9.09
CA THR A 50 40.15 2.05 -9.80
C THR A 50 41.48 1.97 -9.06
N LYS A 51 42.56 2.48 -9.66
CA LYS A 51 43.89 2.51 -9.03
C LYS A 51 43.96 3.45 -7.83
N ASP A 52 43.02 4.39 -7.70
CA ASP A 52 42.97 5.41 -6.65
C ASP A 52 41.89 5.11 -5.59
N GLY A 53 41.22 3.97 -5.71
CA GLY A 53 40.17 3.54 -4.81
C GLY A 53 38.92 3.05 -5.52
N THR A 54 37.94 2.67 -4.73
CA THR A 54 36.69 2.12 -5.22
C THR A 54 35.69 3.23 -5.47
N ILE A 55 35.17 3.33 -6.70
CA ILE A 55 34.07 4.24 -7.06
C ILE A 55 32.79 3.41 -7.10
N SER A 56 31.83 3.73 -6.24
CA SER A 56 30.48 3.14 -6.29
C SER A 56 29.51 4.07 -7.03
N THR A 57 28.74 3.50 -7.96
CA THR A 57 27.61 4.15 -8.61
C THR A 57 26.34 3.47 -8.14
N THR A 58 25.42 4.21 -7.55
CA THR A 58 24.12 3.66 -7.14
C THR A 58 23.19 3.60 -8.34
N GLY A 59 22.67 2.42 -8.63
CA GLY A 59 21.67 2.14 -9.66
C GLY A 59 20.27 2.66 -9.30
N GLY A 60 19.31 2.37 -10.18
CA GLY A 60 17.91 2.73 -10.02
C GLY A 60 17.30 2.14 -8.74
N LEU A 61 16.29 2.82 -8.18
CA LEU A 61 15.45 2.22 -7.14
C LEU A 61 14.46 1.30 -7.83
N GLU A 62 14.47 0.04 -7.43
CA GLU A 62 13.45 -0.94 -7.78
C GLU A 62 12.54 -1.14 -6.56
N THR A 63 11.26 -1.32 -6.83
CA THR A 63 10.26 -1.47 -5.78
C THR A 63 9.23 -2.49 -6.24
N GLU A 64 8.98 -3.46 -5.37
CA GLU A 64 8.05 -4.55 -5.60
C GLU A 64 7.13 -4.67 -4.39
N LEU A 65 5.86 -4.93 -4.66
CA LEU A 65 4.86 -5.23 -3.66
C LEU A 65 4.20 -6.55 -4.06
N GLU A 66 4.20 -7.51 -3.15
CA GLU A 66 3.49 -8.78 -3.29
C GLU A 66 2.37 -8.80 -2.24
N THR A 67 1.19 -9.29 -2.63
CA THR A 67 0.04 -9.40 -1.72
C THR A 67 -0.70 -10.69 -1.99
N GLU A 68 -0.79 -11.51 -0.96
CA GLU A 68 -1.58 -12.74 -0.95
C GLU A 68 -2.90 -12.49 -0.23
N PHE A 69 -3.99 -13.04 -0.76
CA PHE A 69 -5.31 -12.92 -0.16
C PHE A 69 -6.24 -14.09 -0.50
N VAL A 70 -7.27 -14.28 0.33
CA VAL A 70 -8.39 -15.17 -0.01
C VAL A 70 -9.30 -14.47 -1.01
N ASP A 71 -9.54 -15.09 -2.16
CA ASP A 71 -10.28 -14.48 -3.25
C ASP A 71 -11.74 -14.21 -2.85
N ALA A 72 -12.23 -13.05 -3.25
CA ALA A 72 -13.59 -12.61 -3.00
C ALA A 72 -14.06 -11.69 -4.13
N ILE A 73 -15.36 -11.74 -4.39
CA ILE A 73 -16.02 -10.90 -5.40
C ILE A 73 -15.89 -9.43 -4.96
N SER A 74 -14.95 -8.72 -5.56
CA SER A 74 -14.64 -7.33 -5.29
C SER A 74 -14.10 -6.66 -6.54
N ARG A 75 -14.33 -5.35 -6.67
CA ARG A 75 -13.80 -4.58 -7.79
C ARG A 75 -12.27 -4.66 -7.81
N ALA A 76 -11.60 -4.56 -6.66
CA ALA A 76 -10.16 -4.73 -6.55
C ALA A 76 -9.69 -6.08 -7.15
N SER A 77 -10.32 -7.21 -6.78
CA SER A 77 -9.94 -8.54 -7.31
C SER A 77 -10.08 -8.61 -8.83
N ASP A 78 -11.22 -8.19 -9.37
CA ASP A 78 -11.52 -8.25 -10.80
C ASP A 78 -10.64 -7.28 -11.62
N GLU A 79 -10.40 -6.09 -11.09
CA GLU A 79 -9.59 -5.07 -11.74
C GLU A 79 -8.11 -5.44 -11.77
N MET A 80 -7.59 -6.17 -10.78
CA MET A 80 -6.20 -6.67 -10.81
C MET A 80 -5.98 -7.62 -11.99
N GLN A 81 -6.88 -8.58 -12.21
CA GLN A 81 -6.82 -9.46 -13.39
C GLN A 81 -6.91 -8.67 -14.70
N THR A 82 -7.83 -7.70 -14.74
CA THR A 82 -8.00 -6.82 -15.90
C THR A 82 -6.73 -6.02 -16.19
N ALA A 83 -6.05 -5.53 -15.15
CA ALA A 83 -4.83 -4.77 -15.26
C ALA A 83 -3.67 -5.62 -15.82
N VAL A 84 -3.54 -6.88 -15.39
CA VAL A 84 -2.57 -7.83 -15.98
C VAL A 84 -2.90 -8.08 -17.45
N LEU A 85 -4.14 -8.43 -17.76
CA LEU A 85 -4.58 -8.81 -19.11
C LEU A 85 -4.37 -7.69 -20.14
N ASN A 86 -4.58 -6.44 -19.72
CA ASN A 86 -4.50 -5.27 -20.59
C ASN A 86 -3.21 -4.45 -20.43
N ALA A 87 -2.30 -4.88 -19.55
CA ALA A 87 -1.09 -4.13 -19.18
C ALA A 87 -1.40 -2.67 -18.76
N GLU A 88 -2.42 -2.48 -17.94
CA GLU A 88 -2.85 -1.16 -17.46
C GLU A 88 -2.11 -0.71 -16.20
N GLU A 89 -1.96 0.60 -16.04
CA GLU A 89 -1.34 1.20 -14.85
C GLU A 89 -2.31 1.22 -13.67
N VAL A 90 -1.75 0.96 -12.48
CA VAL A 90 -2.48 0.87 -11.22
C VAL A 90 -1.85 1.77 -10.16
N GLU A 91 -2.66 2.14 -9.19
CA GLU A 91 -2.27 2.84 -7.97
C GLU A 91 -2.45 1.93 -6.77
N LEU A 92 -1.46 1.98 -5.88
CA LEU A 92 -1.41 1.13 -4.70
C LEU A 92 -1.10 1.99 -3.48
N TRP A 93 -1.77 1.68 -2.37
CA TRP A 93 -1.45 2.25 -1.07
C TRP A 93 -1.20 1.14 -0.07
N ARG A 94 -0.01 1.11 0.50
CA ARG A 94 0.30 0.28 1.68
C ARG A 94 0.13 1.14 2.92
N VAL A 95 -0.92 0.92 3.69
CA VAL A 95 -1.32 1.78 4.80
C VAL A 95 -1.19 1.03 6.12
N ASN A 96 -0.53 1.66 7.09
CA ASN A 96 -0.56 1.20 8.47
C ASN A 96 -1.72 1.87 9.22
N VAL A 97 -2.78 1.10 9.51
CA VAL A 97 -4.04 1.65 10.03
C VAL A 97 -3.94 2.10 11.49
N ARG A 98 -2.95 1.61 12.24
CA ARG A 98 -2.73 1.98 13.66
C ARG A 98 -1.72 3.09 13.87
N ARG A 99 -0.79 3.30 12.94
CA ARG A 99 0.21 4.36 13.03
C ARG A 99 -0.43 5.67 12.61
N ARG A 100 -0.85 6.48 13.59
CA ARG A 100 -1.53 7.75 13.35
C ARG A 100 -0.64 8.95 13.66
N ASN A 101 -0.75 10.03 12.87
CA ASN A 101 -0.18 11.33 13.22
C ASN A 101 -1.07 12.10 14.21
N ALA A 102 -0.68 13.33 14.54
CA ALA A 102 -1.43 14.20 15.45
C ALA A 102 -2.84 14.57 14.94
N GLU A 103 -3.08 14.46 13.64
CA GLU A 103 -4.37 14.74 12.99
C GLU A 103 -5.23 13.47 12.82
N GLY A 104 -4.76 12.30 13.30
CA GLY A 104 -5.48 11.03 13.19
C GLY A 104 -5.31 10.30 11.85
N LYS A 105 -4.53 10.86 10.91
CA LYS A 105 -4.23 10.27 9.60
C LYS A 105 -3.27 9.10 9.73
N CYS A 106 -3.47 8.06 8.93
CA CYS A 106 -2.67 6.82 8.95
C CYS A 106 -1.38 6.99 8.14
N PHE A 107 -0.29 6.39 8.58
CA PHE A 107 0.93 6.37 7.77
C PHE A 107 0.77 5.43 6.58
N GLY A 108 1.15 5.86 5.38
CA GLY A 108 1.07 5.03 4.19
C GLY A 108 2.19 5.27 3.18
N TRP A 109 2.37 4.29 2.32
CA TRP A 109 3.16 4.38 1.09
C TRP A 109 2.21 4.46 -0.10
N TYR A 110 2.43 5.43 -0.96
CA TYR A 110 1.76 5.58 -2.23
C TYR A 110 2.68 5.15 -3.36
N MET A 111 2.15 4.34 -4.27
CA MET A 111 2.85 3.66 -5.34
C MET A 111 2.03 3.71 -6.62
N ARG A 112 2.71 3.76 -7.77
CA ARG A 112 2.13 3.57 -9.10
C ARG A 112 2.90 2.48 -9.81
N GLY A 113 2.24 1.65 -10.60
CA GLY A 113 2.92 0.53 -11.24
C GLY A 113 2.02 -0.26 -12.17
N THR A 114 2.43 -1.49 -12.44
CA THR A 114 1.66 -2.47 -13.21
C THR A 114 1.56 -3.76 -12.41
N VAL A 115 0.50 -4.53 -12.64
CA VAL A 115 0.41 -5.88 -12.11
C VAL A 115 1.26 -6.79 -13.01
N SER A 116 2.32 -7.38 -12.46
CA SER A 116 3.26 -8.21 -13.21
C SER A 116 2.85 -9.68 -13.22
N GLU A 117 2.26 -10.16 -12.12
CA GLU A 117 1.78 -11.53 -11.99
C GLU A 117 0.52 -11.56 -11.12
N ASP A 118 -0.36 -12.50 -11.46
CA ASP A 118 -1.59 -12.78 -10.74
C ASP A 118 -1.87 -14.29 -10.78
N GLY A 119 -1.45 -14.97 -9.72
CA GLY A 119 -1.62 -16.40 -9.52
C GLY A 119 -2.86 -16.70 -8.68
N SER A 120 -3.51 -17.84 -8.94
CA SER A 120 -4.63 -18.32 -8.11
C SER A 120 -4.44 -19.79 -7.74
N SER A 121 -4.67 -20.14 -6.47
CA SER A 121 -4.76 -21.53 -6.00
C SER A 121 -6.20 -21.87 -5.63
N ASN A 122 -6.66 -23.05 -6.04
CA ASN A 122 -8.07 -23.46 -5.99
C ASN A 122 -8.17 -24.93 -5.58
N ASP A 123 -7.89 -25.19 -4.30
CA ASP A 123 -8.00 -26.53 -3.73
C ASP A 123 -9.46 -26.85 -3.35
N ALA A 124 -9.90 -28.09 -3.55
CA ALA A 124 -11.31 -28.47 -3.37
C ALA A 124 -11.80 -28.36 -1.92
N ASP A 125 -10.89 -28.42 -0.95
CA ASP A 125 -11.16 -28.42 0.48
C ASP A 125 -10.85 -27.08 1.16
N ASP A 126 -10.27 -26.11 0.44
CA ASP A 126 -9.86 -24.80 0.95
C ASP A 126 -10.53 -23.66 0.17
N ALA A 127 -10.47 -22.44 0.72
CA ALA A 127 -10.91 -21.25 0.00
C ALA A 127 -9.91 -20.93 -1.13
N SER A 128 -10.41 -20.40 -2.25
CA SER A 128 -9.51 -19.95 -3.33
C SER A 128 -8.64 -18.80 -2.82
N THR A 129 -7.35 -18.86 -3.10
CA THR A 129 -6.39 -17.81 -2.79
C THR A 129 -5.82 -17.21 -4.06
N ARG A 130 -5.38 -15.97 -3.94
CA ARG A 130 -4.68 -15.25 -4.99
C ARG A 130 -3.40 -14.64 -4.46
N ASP A 131 -2.38 -14.70 -5.30
CA ASP A 131 -1.09 -14.09 -5.07
C ASP A 131 -0.81 -13.11 -6.21
N VAL A 132 -0.61 -11.84 -5.86
CA VAL A 132 -0.49 -10.76 -6.84
C VAL A 132 0.80 -10.00 -6.62
N THR A 133 1.62 -9.96 -7.66
CA THR A 133 2.87 -9.20 -7.68
C THR A 133 2.71 -7.91 -8.47
N PHE A 134 3.10 -6.79 -7.86
CA PHE A 134 3.08 -5.47 -8.45
C PHE A 134 4.50 -4.93 -8.66
N SER A 135 4.78 -4.56 -9.90
CA SER A 135 6.01 -3.85 -10.28
C SER A 135 5.79 -2.35 -10.19
N ILE A 136 6.48 -1.67 -9.27
CA ILE A 136 6.27 -0.24 -9.01
C ILE A 136 7.15 0.60 -9.93
N THR A 137 6.51 1.52 -10.64
CA THR A 137 7.19 2.50 -11.49
C THR A 137 7.50 3.77 -10.71
N GLY A 138 8.77 4.18 -10.73
CA GLY A 138 9.24 5.40 -10.09
C GLY A 138 9.47 5.24 -8.59
N LYS A 139 9.54 6.37 -7.87
CA LYS A 139 9.88 6.37 -6.44
C LYS A 139 8.60 6.36 -5.60
N PRO A 140 8.37 5.34 -4.75
CA PRO A 140 7.24 5.32 -3.83
C PRO A 140 7.31 6.51 -2.87
N LYS A 141 6.15 7.06 -2.54
CA LYS A 141 6.03 8.27 -1.70
C LYS A 141 5.45 7.89 -0.34
N ARG A 142 6.07 8.38 0.72
CA ARG A 142 5.50 8.26 2.07
C ARG A 142 4.52 9.42 2.29
N GLY A 143 3.45 9.15 3.02
CA GLY A 143 2.46 10.16 3.37
C GLY A 143 1.63 9.76 4.58
N TRP A 144 0.87 10.73 5.06
CA TRP A 144 -0.23 10.54 5.98
C TRP A 144 -1.52 10.53 5.16
N VAL A 145 -2.21 9.40 5.15
CA VAL A 145 -3.42 9.17 4.38
C VAL A 145 -4.63 9.15 5.30
N THR A 146 -5.72 9.74 4.83
CA THR A 146 -7.03 9.58 5.46
C THR A 146 -7.66 8.32 4.90
N LEU A 147 -8.13 7.43 5.77
CA LEU A 147 -8.85 6.25 5.33
C LEU A 147 -10.25 6.67 4.85
N PRO A 148 -10.69 6.22 3.65
CA PRO A 148 -12.07 6.38 3.20
C PRO A 148 -13.01 5.75 4.24
N GLU A 149 -14.17 6.37 4.49
CA GLU A 149 -15.07 5.83 5.52
C GLU A 149 -15.72 4.49 5.18
N SER A 150 -15.87 4.16 3.91
CA SER A 150 -16.29 2.81 3.48
C SER A 150 -15.33 1.71 3.99
N ILE A 151 -14.05 2.03 4.12
CA ILE A 151 -13.01 1.08 4.53
C ILE A 151 -12.77 1.16 6.04
N LYS A 152 -13.02 2.32 6.64
CA LYS A 152 -13.20 2.40 8.09
C LYS A 152 -14.29 1.42 8.51
N GLU A 153 -15.47 1.41 7.89
CA GLU A 153 -16.57 0.48 8.22
C GLU A 153 -16.21 -1.02 8.18
N GLU A 154 -15.34 -1.46 7.27
CA GLU A 154 -14.92 -2.87 7.14
C GLU A 154 -13.88 -3.30 8.20
N ILE A 155 -12.99 -2.38 8.58
CA ILE A 155 -12.06 -2.55 9.71
C ILE A 155 -12.81 -2.43 11.05
N ASP A 156 -13.89 -1.65 11.05
CA ASP A 156 -14.70 -1.22 12.19
C ASP A 156 -15.98 -2.05 12.34
N TYR A 157 -15.94 -3.33 11.94
CA TYR A 157 -16.87 -4.37 12.45
C TYR A 157 -16.68 -4.66 13.96
N GLY A 158 -16.04 -3.73 14.67
CA GLY A 158 -16.51 -3.23 15.96
C GLY A 158 -16.42 -1.70 16.08
N PHE A 159 -17.50 -0.96 15.71
CA PHE A 159 -17.97 0.36 16.25
C PHE A 159 -18.06 1.64 15.36
N ARG A 160 -18.88 1.65 14.30
CA ARG A 160 -19.59 2.82 13.68
C ARG A 160 -18.81 4.12 13.31
N GLY A 161 -18.53 4.28 12.00
CA GLY A 161 -19.13 5.30 11.09
C GLY A 161 -18.35 6.59 10.66
N LEU A 162 -18.53 6.99 9.37
CA LEU A 162 -18.81 8.36 8.81
C LEU A 162 -17.77 9.22 7.98
N ALA A 163 -18.35 9.93 6.97
CA ALA A 163 -18.12 11.00 5.94
C ALA A 163 -17.11 11.03 4.70
N ALA A 164 -17.66 11.37 3.51
CA ALA A 164 -17.03 11.37 2.15
C ALA A 164 -16.23 12.65 1.73
N ILE A 165 -15.45 12.56 0.63
CA ILE A 165 -14.54 13.61 0.08
C ILE A 165 -15.26 14.59 -0.88
N THR A 166 -14.81 15.85 -0.96
CA THR A 166 -15.47 16.98 -1.67
C THR A 166 -14.53 17.74 -2.61
N ASP A 167 -15.09 18.58 -3.50
CA ASP A 167 -14.38 19.39 -4.52
C ASP A 167 -13.32 20.39 -3.97
N GLU A 168 -13.31 20.62 -2.66
CA GLU A 168 -12.35 21.51 -2.00
C GLU A 168 -11.01 20.82 -1.69
N ASP A 169 -10.94 19.49 -1.82
CA ASP A 169 -9.75 18.70 -1.47
C ASP A 169 -9.39 17.64 -2.52
N ASN A 170 -8.33 17.93 -3.27
CA ASN A 170 -7.80 17.07 -4.33
C ASN A 170 -6.83 15.99 -3.82
N THR A 171 -6.52 15.94 -2.52
CA THR A 171 -5.68 14.88 -1.93
C THR A 171 -6.48 13.90 -1.10
N GLY A 172 -7.80 14.09 -0.98
CA GLY A 172 -8.64 13.28 -0.12
C GLY A 172 -8.17 13.29 1.33
N ASP A 173 -7.84 14.47 1.83
CA ASP A 173 -7.25 14.78 3.13
C ASP A 173 -5.83 14.22 3.34
N GLY A 174 -5.13 13.76 2.29
CA GLY A 174 -3.75 13.28 2.39
C GLY A 174 -2.72 14.39 2.62
N VAL A 175 -1.72 14.17 3.50
CA VAL A 175 -0.59 15.08 3.76
C VAL A 175 0.73 14.39 3.48
N ALA A 176 1.63 15.04 2.72
CA ALA A 176 2.94 14.49 2.41
C ALA A 176 3.81 14.35 3.66
N TYR A 177 4.47 13.21 3.80
CA TYR A 177 5.43 12.98 4.87
C TYR A 177 6.72 13.77 4.60
N ILE A 178 7.26 14.45 5.62
CA ILE A 178 8.56 15.14 5.52
C ILE A 178 9.65 14.39 6.31
N ASP A 179 10.92 14.53 5.93
CA ASP A 179 12.01 13.72 6.51
C ASP A 179 12.20 13.93 8.02
N ASP A 180 11.87 15.12 8.55
CA ASP A 180 11.88 15.42 9.98
C ASP A 180 10.81 14.64 10.78
N GLU A 181 9.82 14.05 10.10
CA GLU A 181 8.80 13.17 10.69
C GLU A 181 9.26 11.70 10.81
N ALA A 182 10.57 11.44 10.65
CA ALA A 182 11.19 10.14 10.93
C ALA A 182 10.81 9.60 12.32
N GLY A 183 10.01 8.52 12.32
CA GLY A 183 9.51 7.88 13.53
C GLY A 183 8.38 8.63 14.23
N ALA A 184 7.75 9.59 13.56
CA ALA A 184 6.53 10.24 14.02
C ALA A 184 5.31 9.31 13.94
N GLY A 185 4.30 9.65 14.72
CA GLY A 185 3.07 8.89 14.90
C GLY A 185 3.09 7.96 16.12
N THR A 186 1.91 7.62 16.62
CA THR A 186 1.72 6.68 17.72
C THR A 186 0.88 5.51 17.25
N LEU A 187 1.23 4.30 17.68
CA LEU A 187 0.34 3.15 17.55
C LEU A 187 -0.82 3.34 18.53
N THR A 188 -2.05 3.25 18.03
CA THR A 188 -3.24 3.20 18.90
C THR A 188 -3.35 1.82 19.54
N ALA A 189 -3.85 1.74 20.78
CA ALA A 189 -4.04 0.45 21.46
C ALA A 189 -5.08 -0.42 20.72
N ASN A 190 -5.00 -1.75 20.89
CA ASN A 190 -6.12 -2.63 20.54
C ASN A 190 -7.22 -2.39 21.59
N GLU A 191 -8.43 -2.02 21.17
CA GLU A 191 -9.62 -2.09 22.01
C GLU A 191 -10.19 -3.52 22.01
#